data_AF-A0A416NQH7-F1
#
_entry.id   AF-A0A416NQH7-F1
#
_cell.length_a   1.000
_cell.length_b   1.000
_cell.length_c   1.000
_cell.angle_alpha   90.00
_cell.angle_beta   90.00
_cell.angle_gamma   90.00
#
_symmetry.space_group_name_H-M   'P 1'
#
loop_
_entity.id
_entity.type
_entity.pdbx_description
1 polymer ?
#
loop_
_entity_poly.entity_id
_entity_poly.type
_entity_poly.pdbx_seq_one_letter_code
_entity_poly.pdbx_strand_id
1 'polypeptide(L)'
;MIKPDPDSCHLLLDSRFANEEVQKNPYTYNNIREVLSDGALNAATVEHPVTVYIAPGIYWLEDPQSEAVIVREDPKDLYPYGCKVNCANLKLVGLSENPEVADSHTVDIDEKMLAEAYYIRKDGETIYNVYNLLGGKDDWDPLGNGEVIRFAGKTDIPTQLLLESEAFELEAGGSSINIKGKCLTFDGRERKCEIHFKIEGDSADSIEIQRVSEGSCLLQLKDSNIDHETEVVLTAQTKEGLQTGAYVRIHPRKVAAPRLTGNPVICLEGKMLRLSYDFTEAENDCSDIIWYRSRNIRVEDKIVTAISQPDQPEKVYALTGDDVGYYIFAQIRPRTNRSEYGEAVQCFYEKAISPEDVETDRIWTDFHNLPLYSHAGNEKGVWNFDAKRPADTCDFEKWDREKTQVSWHYGATGDGSKGEGLYQGMQGARIRYTPTTAPEMGTETKRNMEVLLEADPAKSAGQGFGSAGQYLDVCIKTDTDTLDGYGLRIIRTAAHSDAVSMYLIQYVRGQAQCISREVVTNCFVTGCRIWVRYENGILSAKAWTVTEPTVVQQERGYARGVELTAEVGRRENAENTGLLIWHTGSLGTENWRNTTMLHGVSILYF
;
A
#
# COMPACT_ATOMS: atom_id res chain seq x y z
N MET A 1 -3.77 13.26 -21.07
CA MET A 1 -2.45 13.88 -21.21
C MET A 1 -2.29 14.35 -22.65
N ILE A 2 -2.27 15.67 -22.89
CA ILE A 2 -1.91 16.20 -24.22
C ILE A 2 -0.42 15.90 -24.37
N LYS A 3 -0.06 14.93 -25.22
CA LYS A 3 1.35 14.74 -25.60
C LYS A 3 1.69 15.83 -26.61
N PRO A 4 2.61 16.75 -26.32
CA PRO A 4 3.07 17.70 -27.33
C PRO A 4 3.71 16.89 -28.46
N ASP A 5 3.45 17.26 -29.70
CA ASP A 5 4.13 16.68 -30.87
C ASP A 5 5.56 17.26 -30.90
N PRO A 6 6.60 16.46 -30.62
CA PRO A 6 7.94 17.00 -30.46
C PRO A 6 8.55 17.41 -31.82
N ASP A 7 9.17 18.59 -31.86
CA ASP A 7 9.84 19.16 -33.02
C ASP A 7 11.09 19.96 -32.61
N SER A 8 11.73 20.65 -33.56
CA SER A 8 12.96 21.42 -33.32
C SER A 8 12.82 22.59 -32.34
N CYS A 9 11.59 23.02 -32.02
CA CYS A 9 11.28 24.04 -31.03
C CYS A 9 10.60 23.46 -29.78
N HIS A 10 10.17 22.20 -29.82
CA HIS A 10 9.40 21.53 -28.78
C HIS A 10 10.01 20.17 -28.44
N LEU A 11 10.87 20.11 -27.43
CA LEU A 11 11.52 18.89 -26.98
C LEU A 11 10.70 18.22 -25.88
N LEU A 12 10.68 16.88 -25.83
CA LEU A 12 9.99 16.11 -24.80
C LEU A 12 10.99 15.31 -23.97
N LEU A 13 11.03 15.54 -22.66
CA LEU A 13 11.79 14.76 -21.68
C LEU A 13 10.83 13.88 -20.87
N ASP A 14 10.94 12.56 -21.00
CA ASP A 14 10.15 11.60 -20.23
C ASP A 14 11.01 10.41 -19.82
N SER A 15 11.39 10.36 -18.53
CA SER A 15 12.22 9.28 -17.96
C SER A 15 11.58 7.89 -18.06
N ARG A 16 10.29 7.80 -18.39
CA ARG A 16 9.57 6.53 -18.54
C ARG A 16 9.77 5.90 -19.91
N PHE A 17 10.23 6.66 -20.90
CA PHE A 17 10.52 6.11 -22.22
C PHE A 17 11.80 5.28 -22.21
N ALA A 18 11.74 4.13 -22.89
CA ALA A 18 12.93 3.34 -23.17
C ALA A 18 13.80 4.02 -24.24
N ASN A 19 15.10 3.69 -24.28
CA ASN A 19 16.04 4.27 -25.25
C ASN A 19 15.59 4.04 -26.70
N GLU A 20 14.95 2.90 -26.98
CA GLU A 20 14.41 2.54 -28.30
C GLU A 20 13.18 3.38 -28.68
N GLU A 21 12.43 3.89 -27.71
CA GLU A 21 11.29 4.79 -27.95
C GLU A 21 11.77 6.21 -28.24
N VAL A 22 12.77 6.66 -27.49
CA VAL A 22 13.47 7.93 -27.69
C VAL A 22 14.10 8.00 -29.09
N GLN A 23 14.70 6.91 -29.58
CA GLN A 23 15.30 6.86 -30.92
C GLN A 23 14.31 7.04 -32.09
N LYS A 24 13.00 6.90 -31.85
CA LYS A 24 11.97 7.07 -32.91
C LYS A 24 11.67 8.53 -33.21
N ASN A 25 12.00 9.45 -32.31
CA ASN A 25 11.80 10.88 -32.50
C ASN A 25 13.05 11.65 -32.01
N PRO A 26 13.74 12.40 -32.90
CA PRO A 26 14.98 13.10 -32.55
C PRO A 26 14.79 14.23 -31.52
N TYR A 27 13.57 14.58 -31.15
CA TYR A 27 13.24 15.64 -30.20
C TYR A 27 12.63 15.10 -28.90
N THR A 28 12.62 13.78 -28.72
CA THR A 28 12.24 13.12 -27.47
C THR A 28 13.50 12.65 -26.76
N TYR A 29 13.49 12.65 -25.43
CA TYR A 29 14.60 12.28 -24.55
C TYR A 29 14.04 11.59 -23.31
N ASN A 30 14.83 10.69 -22.72
CA ASN A 30 14.55 10.13 -21.39
C ASN A 30 15.64 10.49 -20.37
N ASN A 31 16.68 11.18 -20.82
CA ASN A 31 17.82 11.62 -20.03
C ASN A 31 17.91 13.15 -20.05
N ILE A 32 17.94 13.77 -18.87
CA ILE A 32 17.98 15.22 -18.74
C ILE A 32 19.28 15.83 -19.28
N ARG A 33 20.41 15.12 -19.22
CA ARG A 33 21.66 15.60 -19.83
C ARG A 33 21.59 15.63 -21.33
N GLU A 34 20.98 14.62 -21.93
CA GLU A 34 20.87 14.53 -23.38
C GLU A 34 19.99 15.66 -23.92
N VAL A 35 18.82 15.89 -23.31
CA VAL A 35 17.96 17.00 -23.74
C VAL A 35 18.64 18.35 -23.52
N LEU A 36 19.34 18.54 -22.39
CA LEU A 36 20.04 19.79 -22.07
C LEU A 36 21.31 20.00 -22.91
N SER A 37 21.80 18.97 -23.59
CA SER A 37 22.93 19.04 -24.52
C SER A 37 22.49 19.14 -25.98
N ASP A 38 21.18 19.17 -26.25
CA ASP A 38 20.68 19.17 -27.62
C ASP A 38 21.04 20.46 -28.38
N GLY A 39 21.32 20.30 -29.67
CA GLY A 39 21.72 21.40 -30.55
C GLY A 39 20.66 22.48 -30.69
N ALA A 40 19.37 22.14 -30.57
CA ALA A 40 18.27 23.10 -30.64
C ALA A 40 18.38 24.17 -29.54
N LEU A 41 18.85 23.81 -28.34
CA LEU A 41 19.00 24.75 -27.22
C LEU A 41 20.02 25.84 -27.53
N ASN A 42 21.14 25.50 -28.16
CA ASN A 42 22.15 26.49 -28.57
C ASN A 42 21.67 27.34 -29.77
N ALA A 43 20.77 26.82 -30.59
CA ALA A 43 20.21 27.51 -31.75
C ALA A 43 18.97 28.36 -31.43
N ALA A 44 18.43 28.27 -30.21
CA ALA A 44 17.25 29.00 -29.79
C ALA A 44 17.46 30.52 -29.90
N THR A 45 16.43 31.22 -30.38
CA THR A 45 16.41 32.69 -30.51
C THR A 45 15.10 33.24 -29.97
N VAL A 46 14.97 34.58 -29.88
CA VAL A 46 13.69 35.21 -29.51
C VAL A 46 12.58 34.90 -30.52
N GLU A 47 12.92 34.78 -31.80
CA GLU A 47 11.96 34.47 -32.88
C GLU A 47 11.61 32.97 -32.93
N HIS A 48 12.51 32.11 -32.45
CA HIS A 48 12.36 30.66 -32.41
C HIS A 48 12.78 30.13 -31.03
N PRO A 49 11.93 30.27 -29.99
CA PRO A 49 12.23 29.79 -28.66
C PRO A 49 12.12 28.27 -28.59
N VAL A 50 12.92 27.63 -27.75
CA VAL A 50 12.85 26.19 -27.51
C VAL A 50 12.13 25.93 -26.19
N THR A 51 11.17 25.01 -26.21
CA THR A 51 10.44 24.55 -25.03
C THR A 51 10.75 23.08 -24.77
N VAL A 52 11.20 22.75 -23.57
CA VAL A 52 11.36 21.36 -23.10
C VAL A 52 10.18 21.03 -22.20
N TYR A 53 9.37 20.06 -22.62
CA TYR A 53 8.28 19.50 -21.83
C TYR A 53 8.79 18.34 -20.98
N ILE A 54 8.58 18.39 -19.68
CA ILE A 54 9.17 17.44 -18.72
C ILE A 54 8.04 16.63 -18.09
N ALA A 55 7.93 15.35 -18.41
CA ALA A 55 6.99 14.46 -17.76
C ALA A 55 7.38 14.20 -16.28
N PRO A 56 6.45 13.81 -15.39
CA PRO A 56 6.77 13.53 -14.01
C PRO A 56 7.71 12.33 -13.93
N GLY A 57 8.80 12.46 -13.17
CA GLY A 57 9.82 11.43 -13.07
C GLY A 57 11.04 11.89 -12.28
N ILE A 58 12.00 10.99 -12.10
CA ILE A 58 13.28 11.29 -11.44
C ILE A 58 14.32 11.53 -12.54
N TYR A 59 14.88 12.74 -12.55
CA TYR A 59 15.88 13.16 -13.53
C TYR A 59 17.19 13.50 -12.83
N TRP A 60 18.19 12.68 -13.10
CA TRP A 60 19.52 12.83 -12.52
C TRP A 60 20.36 13.76 -13.39
N LEU A 61 20.70 14.94 -12.88
CA LEU A 61 21.71 15.81 -13.50
C LEU A 61 23.11 15.22 -13.41
N GLU A 62 23.33 14.32 -12.45
CA GLU A 62 24.58 13.61 -12.17
C GLU A 62 24.31 12.14 -11.95
N ASP A 63 25.22 11.26 -12.37
CA ASP A 63 25.11 9.83 -12.06
C ASP A 63 25.19 9.62 -10.54
N PRO A 64 24.08 9.24 -9.86
CA PRO A 64 24.06 9.08 -8.42
C PRO A 64 24.90 7.90 -7.93
N GLN A 65 25.37 7.04 -8.84
CA GLN A 65 26.26 5.90 -8.55
C GLN A 65 27.75 6.26 -8.76
N SER A 66 28.05 7.46 -9.25
CA SER A 66 29.43 7.90 -9.46
C SER A 66 30.13 8.16 -8.12
N GLU A 67 31.27 7.50 -7.91
CA GLU A 67 32.17 7.78 -6.77
C GLU A 67 33.08 9.01 -7.02
N ALA A 68 33.03 9.59 -8.22
CA ALA A 68 33.86 10.74 -8.57
C ALA A 68 33.33 12.03 -7.91
N VAL A 69 34.20 12.71 -7.17
CA VAL A 69 33.90 14.05 -6.64
C VAL A 69 33.97 15.04 -7.80
N ILE A 70 32.81 15.62 -8.13
CA ILE A 70 32.71 16.62 -9.21
C ILE A 70 33.19 17.96 -8.67
N VAL A 71 34.13 18.55 -9.40
CA VAL A 71 34.68 19.87 -9.14
C VAL A 71 34.32 20.80 -10.29
N ARG A 72 34.32 22.10 -10.04
CA ARG A 72 33.98 23.13 -11.04
C ARG A 72 34.91 23.01 -12.27
N GLU A 73 34.37 23.12 -13.47
CA GLU A 73 35.16 23.12 -14.71
C GLU A 73 35.96 24.42 -14.91
N ASP A 74 35.36 25.58 -14.61
CA ASP A 74 36.03 26.88 -14.59
C ASP A 74 36.16 27.38 -13.13
N PRO A 75 37.38 27.64 -12.63
CA PRO A 75 37.61 28.22 -11.31
C PRO A 75 36.94 29.59 -11.08
N LYS A 76 36.53 30.31 -12.14
CA LYS A 76 35.81 31.59 -12.07
C LYS A 76 34.29 31.44 -11.99
N ASP A 77 33.75 30.26 -12.29
CA ASP A 77 32.32 30.01 -12.13
C ASP A 77 31.99 29.96 -10.63
N LEU A 78 31.02 30.78 -10.21
CA LEU A 78 30.75 31.00 -8.79
C LEU A 78 29.98 29.84 -8.14
N TYR A 79 29.36 28.94 -8.89
CA TYR A 79 28.35 28.02 -8.37
C TYR A 79 28.79 26.55 -8.41
N PRO A 80 28.31 25.69 -7.50
CA PRO A 80 28.38 24.23 -7.65
C PRO A 80 27.27 23.77 -8.61
N TYR A 81 27.61 23.27 -9.80
CA TYR A 81 26.62 22.85 -10.81
C TYR A 81 26.64 21.33 -11.06
N GLY A 82 25.49 20.81 -11.50
CA GLY A 82 25.37 19.54 -12.24
C GLY A 82 25.07 19.68 -13.74
N CYS A 83 24.87 20.89 -14.29
CA CYS A 83 24.74 21.15 -15.74
C CYS A 83 24.82 22.66 -16.09
N LYS A 84 25.38 23.03 -17.26
CA LYS A 84 25.42 24.39 -17.83
C LYS A 84 24.93 24.36 -19.28
N VAL A 85 23.94 25.19 -19.61
CA VAL A 85 23.35 25.27 -20.96
C VAL A 85 23.41 26.71 -21.46
N ASN A 86 23.99 26.92 -22.65
CA ASN A 86 23.99 28.22 -23.31
C ASN A 86 22.79 28.30 -24.26
N CYS A 87 21.82 29.17 -23.96
CA CYS A 87 20.60 29.30 -24.76
C CYS A 87 20.06 30.73 -24.65
N ALA A 88 19.61 31.31 -25.77
CA ALA A 88 19.08 32.68 -25.76
C ALA A 88 17.59 32.76 -25.38
N ASN A 89 16.82 31.66 -25.52
CA ASN A 89 15.39 31.62 -25.18
C ASN A 89 14.88 30.18 -24.95
N LEU A 90 15.00 29.69 -23.71
CA LEU A 90 14.58 28.36 -23.26
C LEU A 90 13.36 28.45 -22.34
N LYS A 91 12.37 27.57 -22.54
CA LYS A 91 11.28 27.32 -21.59
C LYS A 91 11.32 25.87 -21.11
N LEU A 92 11.11 25.64 -19.82
CA LEU A 92 10.93 24.31 -19.23
C LEU A 92 9.49 24.21 -18.72
N VAL A 93 8.74 23.19 -19.14
CA VAL A 93 7.31 23.04 -18.83
C VAL A 93 7.04 21.65 -18.28
N GLY A 94 6.62 21.54 -17.02
CA GLY A 94 6.22 20.26 -16.42
C GLY A 94 4.89 19.76 -17.01
N LEU A 95 4.84 18.51 -17.46
CA LEU A 95 3.61 17.83 -17.86
C LEU A 95 3.03 17.11 -16.64
N SER A 96 1.89 17.54 -16.12
CA SER A 96 1.16 16.84 -15.04
C SER A 96 -0.18 16.31 -15.57
N GLU A 97 -0.72 15.24 -14.97
CA GLU A 97 -2.08 14.76 -15.25
C GLU A 97 -3.16 15.69 -14.66
N ASN A 98 -2.78 16.54 -13.69
CA ASN A 98 -3.64 17.53 -13.03
C ASN A 98 -2.86 18.84 -12.79
N PRO A 99 -2.49 19.60 -13.85
CA PRO A 99 -1.74 20.85 -13.70
C PRO A 99 -2.53 21.91 -12.92
N GLU A 100 -3.86 21.83 -12.93
CA GLU A 100 -4.75 22.76 -12.25
C GLU A 100 -4.73 22.59 -10.72
N VAL A 101 -4.31 21.43 -10.22
CA VAL A 101 -4.08 21.15 -8.79
C VAL A 101 -2.67 21.60 -8.36
N ALA A 102 -1.70 21.59 -9.29
CA ALA A 102 -0.37 22.15 -9.03
C ALA A 102 -0.44 23.69 -8.90
N ASP A 103 -1.27 24.36 -9.70
CA ASP A 103 -1.48 25.81 -9.61
C ASP A 103 -2.25 26.24 -8.36
N SER A 104 -3.13 25.40 -7.78
CA SER A 104 -3.88 25.76 -6.56
C SER A 104 -3.09 25.63 -5.25
N HIS A 105 -1.95 24.92 -5.26
CA HIS A 105 -1.12 24.68 -4.08
C HIS A 105 0.33 25.19 -4.22
N THR A 106 0.73 25.65 -5.42
CA THR A 106 2.00 26.35 -5.61
C THR A 106 1.80 27.82 -5.29
N VAL A 107 2.59 28.32 -4.35
CA VAL A 107 2.55 29.73 -3.97
C VAL A 107 3.46 30.48 -4.92
N ASP A 108 2.90 31.31 -5.80
CA ASP A 108 3.71 32.28 -6.53
C ASP A 108 4.30 33.27 -5.52
N ILE A 109 5.63 33.32 -5.46
CA ILE A 109 6.39 34.23 -4.60
C ILE A 109 6.97 35.41 -5.37
N ASP A 110 6.70 35.51 -6.68
CA ASP A 110 7.09 36.68 -7.43
C ASP A 110 6.42 37.92 -6.83
N GLU A 111 7.19 39.01 -6.80
CA GLU A 111 6.82 40.26 -6.11
C GLU A 111 6.55 40.15 -4.60
N LYS A 112 6.68 38.98 -3.97
CA LYS A 112 6.58 38.80 -2.51
C LYS A 112 7.92 39.00 -1.81
N MET A 113 7.88 39.40 -0.55
CA MET A 113 9.10 39.55 0.27
C MET A 113 9.87 38.23 0.41
N LEU A 114 9.16 37.09 0.38
CA LEU A 114 9.76 35.76 0.42
C LEU A 114 10.75 35.49 -0.72
N ALA A 115 10.62 36.15 -1.88
CA ALA A 115 11.59 36.04 -2.96
C ALA A 115 13.01 36.43 -2.51
N GLU A 116 13.11 37.34 -1.53
CA GLU A 116 14.39 37.78 -0.96
C GLU A 116 15.15 36.67 -0.22
N ALA A 117 14.48 35.58 0.16
CA ALA A 117 15.13 34.39 0.69
C ALA A 117 16.01 33.67 -0.35
N TYR A 118 15.73 33.89 -1.64
CA TYR A 118 16.36 33.21 -2.78
C TYR A 118 17.23 34.15 -3.61
N TYR A 119 16.83 35.41 -3.78
CA TYR A 119 17.62 36.42 -4.48
C TYR A 119 17.26 37.84 -4.04
N ILE A 120 18.22 38.75 -4.14
CA ILE A 120 18.01 40.18 -3.87
C ILE A 120 18.35 40.97 -5.13
N ARG A 121 17.66 42.10 -5.34
CA ARG A 121 18.01 43.06 -6.39
C ARG A 121 18.84 44.18 -5.79
N LYS A 122 20.07 44.37 -6.29
CA LYS A 122 20.98 45.43 -5.84
C LYS A 122 21.64 46.07 -7.05
N ASP A 123 21.56 47.39 -7.15
CA ASP A 123 22.18 48.18 -8.24
C ASP A 123 21.78 47.75 -9.66
N GLY A 124 20.57 47.19 -9.82
CA GLY A 124 20.07 46.66 -11.10
C GLY A 124 20.49 45.22 -11.41
N GLU A 125 21.30 44.60 -10.56
CA GLU A 125 21.74 43.21 -10.68
C GLU A 125 20.98 42.29 -9.70
N THR A 126 20.78 41.04 -10.11
CA THR A 126 20.23 39.98 -9.26
C THR A 126 21.37 39.25 -8.56
N ILE A 127 21.36 39.24 -7.24
CA ILE A 127 22.32 38.51 -6.41
C ILE A 127 21.57 37.35 -5.75
N TYR A 128 21.96 36.11 -6.05
CA TYR A 128 21.37 34.94 -5.42
C TYR A 128 21.73 34.89 -3.93
N ASN A 129 20.71 34.75 -3.08
CA ASN A 129 20.85 34.72 -1.64
C ASN A 129 21.26 33.32 -1.14
N VAL A 130 22.31 32.76 -1.73
CA VAL A 130 22.83 31.43 -1.37
C VAL A 130 23.30 31.39 0.08
N TYR A 131 23.80 32.51 0.60
CA TYR A 131 24.18 32.62 2.00
C TYR A 131 22.99 32.44 2.95
N ASN A 132 21.79 32.97 2.64
CA ASN A 132 20.59 32.69 3.45
C ASN A 132 20.20 31.21 3.44
N LEU A 133 20.38 30.54 2.30
CA LEU A 133 20.01 29.14 2.13
C LEU A 133 21.02 28.19 2.78
N LEU A 134 22.31 28.48 2.67
CA LEU A 134 23.38 27.53 2.98
C LEU A 134 24.30 27.96 4.13
N GLY A 135 24.27 29.23 4.55
CA GLY A 135 25.17 29.78 5.57
C GLY A 135 25.08 29.09 6.94
N GLY A 136 23.92 28.54 7.27
CA GLY A 136 23.75 27.63 8.41
C GLY A 136 24.32 28.16 9.74
N LYS A 137 24.95 27.27 10.51
CA LYS A 137 25.65 27.60 11.77
C LYS A 137 27.16 27.73 11.62
N ASP A 138 27.71 27.31 10.48
CA ASP A 138 29.13 27.25 10.17
C ASP A 138 29.58 28.36 9.21
N ASP A 139 28.68 29.28 8.87
CA ASP A 139 28.91 30.41 7.96
C ASP A 139 29.37 29.95 6.56
N TRP A 140 28.87 28.81 6.10
CA TRP A 140 29.24 28.27 4.78
C TRP A 140 28.77 29.18 3.64
N ASP A 141 29.73 29.86 3.00
CA ASP A 141 29.50 30.85 1.95
C ASP A 141 30.20 30.44 0.63
N PRO A 142 29.59 29.56 -0.16
CA PRO A 142 30.21 29.02 -1.38
C PRO A 142 30.34 30.04 -2.52
N LEU A 143 29.59 31.15 -2.47
CA LEU A 143 29.63 32.23 -3.47
C LEU A 143 30.47 33.43 -3.01
N GLY A 144 30.94 33.45 -1.76
CA GLY A 144 31.65 34.59 -1.18
C GLY A 144 30.81 35.87 -1.08
N ASN A 145 29.48 35.73 -1.08
CA ASN A 145 28.55 36.87 -1.10
C ASN A 145 27.90 37.15 0.26
N GLY A 146 28.30 36.43 1.30
CA GLY A 146 27.75 36.52 2.65
C GLY A 146 27.84 37.93 3.24
N GLU A 147 28.94 38.67 3.02
CA GLU A 147 29.04 40.07 3.47
C GLU A 147 27.98 40.97 2.83
N VAL A 148 27.72 40.80 1.53
CA VAL A 148 26.72 41.59 0.80
C VAL A 148 25.30 41.28 1.31
N ILE A 149 24.99 40.01 1.53
CA ILE A 149 23.70 39.56 2.07
C ILE A 149 23.50 40.04 3.50
N ARG A 150 24.52 39.93 4.36
CA ARG A 150 24.51 40.43 5.74
C ARG A 150 24.28 41.95 5.77
N PHE A 151 24.99 42.70 4.93
CA PHE A 151 24.82 44.15 4.84
C PHE A 151 23.41 44.55 4.36
N ALA A 152 22.80 43.74 3.47
CA ALA A 152 21.42 43.93 3.03
C ALA A 152 20.38 43.53 4.09
N GLY A 153 20.79 42.90 5.20
CA GLY A 153 19.90 42.41 6.24
C GLY A 153 19.01 41.24 5.78
N LYS A 154 19.45 40.48 4.77
CA LYS A 154 18.67 39.40 4.14
C LYS A 154 19.12 38.02 4.57
N THR A 155 19.48 37.89 5.84
CA THR A 155 19.91 36.64 6.48
C THR A 155 18.80 36.03 7.33
N ASP A 156 18.79 34.71 7.44
CA ASP A 156 17.82 33.91 8.20
C ASP A 156 16.34 34.21 7.85
N ILE A 157 16.08 34.48 6.58
CA ILE A 157 14.72 34.55 6.02
C ILE A 157 14.21 33.11 5.92
N PRO A 158 13.08 32.77 6.58
CA PRO A 158 12.49 31.44 6.49
C PRO A 158 12.09 31.08 5.06
N THR A 159 12.26 29.82 4.71
CA THR A 159 11.86 29.26 3.40
C THR A 159 10.75 28.22 3.53
N GLN A 160 10.37 27.86 4.76
CA GLN A 160 9.36 26.85 5.02
C GLN A 160 8.40 27.33 6.12
N LEU A 161 7.11 27.04 5.94
CA LEU A 161 6.09 27.13 6.98
C LEU A 161 5.48 25.74 7.15
N LEU A 162 5.52 25.21 8.36
CA LEU A 162 5.02 23.87 8.68
C LEU A 162 3.92 23.95 9.74
N LEU A 163 2.88 23.15 9.59
CA LEU A 163 1.92 22.84 10.66
C LEU A 163 2.35 21.57 11.38
N GLU A 164 1.84 21.35 12.60
CA GLU A 164 2.16 20.16 13.40
C GLU A 164 1.53 18.86 12.86
N SER A 165 0.58 18.97 11.93
CA SER A 165 -0.08 17.86 11.25
C SER A 165 -0.60 18.29 9.89
N GLU A 166 -0.74 17.35 8.97
CA GLU A 166 -1.41 17.54 7.67
C GLU A 166 -2.95 17.46 7.79
N ALA A 167 -3.45 16.94 8.92
CA ALA A 167 -4.88 16.88 9.24
C ALA A 167 -5.15 17.09 10.74
N PHE A 168 -6.27 17.72 11.05
CA PHE A 168 -6.76 17.98 12.40
C PHE A 168 -8.20 17.48 12.54
N GLU A 169 -8.59 17.03 13.73
CA GLU A 169 -9.92 16.45 13.97
C GLU A 169 -10.72 17.29 14.97
N LEU A 170 -11.98 17.54 14.63
CA LEU A 170 -12.99 18.16 15.47
C LEU A 170 -14.21 17.24 15.54
N GLU A 171 -14.90 17.23 16.67
CA GLU A 171 -16.20 16.57 16.84
C GLU A 171 -17.32 17.61 16.93
N ALA A 172 -18.43 17.37 16.22
CA ALA A 172 -19.66 18.15 16.36
C ALA A 172 -20.16 18.12 17.82
N GLY A 173 -20.63 19.28 18.30
CA GLY A 173 -21.01 19.46 19.71
C GLY A 173 -20.10 20.38 20.51
N GLY A 174 -19.24 21.16 19.83
CA GLY A 174 -18.47 22.26 20.44
C GLY A 174 -17.01 21.92 20.78
N SER A 175 -16.41 20.93 20.10
CA SER A 175 -14.98 20.65 20.24
C SER A 175 -14.11 21.82 19.78
N SER A 176 -12.88 21.84 20.28
CA SER A 176 -11.85 22.79 19.85
C SER A 176 -10.47 22.15 19.82
N ILE A 177 -9.60 22.72 19.00
CA ILE A 177 -8.21 22.26 18.85
C ILE A 177 -7.27 23.46 18.72
N ASN A 178 -6.12 23.38 19.40
CA ASN A 178 -5.05 24.36 19.22
C ASN A 178 -4.16 23.92 18.06
N ILE A 179 -3.91 24.84 17.13
CA ILE A 179 -3.05 24.65 15.98
C ILE A 179 -1.78 25.47 16.15
N LYS A 180 -0.63 24.86 15.87
CA LYS A 180 0.67 25.53 15.87
C LYS A 180 1.36 25.42 14.51
N GLY A 181 1.86 26.56 14.04
CA GLY A 181 2.72 26.67 12.88
C GLY A 181 4.15 27.07 13.26
N LYS A 182 5.13 26.66 12.45
CA LYS A 182 6.55 27.01 12.60
C LYS A 182 7.13 27.47 11.29
N CYS A 183 7.86 28.59 11.32
CA CYS A 183 8.63 29.06 10.18
C CYS A 183 10.08 28.61 10.33
N LEU A 184 10.61 27.91 9.34
CA LEU A 184 11.98 27.41 9.33
C LEU A 184 12.78 28.05 8.21
N THR A 185 14.03 28.39 8.53
CA THR A 185 15.09 28.61 7.53
C THR A 185 15.40 27.32 6.78
N PHE A 186 16.10 27.42 5.66
CA PHE A 186 16.46 26.26 4.83
C PHE A 186 17.26 25.20 5.61
N ASP A 187 18.09 25.62 6.57
CA ASP A 187 18.85 24.74 7.45
C ASP A 187 18.08 24.25 8.69
N GLY A 188 16.77 24.53 8.77
CA GLY A 188 15.87 24.01 9.78
C GLY A 188 15.83 24.79 11.11
N ARG A 189 16.48 25.97 11.20
CA ARG A 189 16.36 26.82 12.40
C ARG A 189 15.02 27.54 12.41
N GLU A 190 14.34 27.49 13.55
CA GLU A 190 13.05 28.14 13.76
C GLU A 190 13.18 29.66 13.88
N ARG A 191 12.27 30.37 13.23
CA ARG A 191 12.15 31.83 13.24
C ARG A 191 10.74 32.22 13.66
N LYS A 192 10.66 33.26 14.50
CA LYS A 192 9.38 33.84 14.90
C LYS A 192 8.82 34.66 13.75
N CYS A 193 7.66 34.26 13.27
CA CYS A 193 6.89 34.95 12.24
C CYS A 193 5.44 35.02 12.70
N GLU A 194 4.74 36.07 12.27
CA GLU A 194 3.30 36.18 12.46
C GLU A 194 2.58 35.33 11.41
N ILE A 195 1.82 34.34 11.85
CA ILE A 195 1.08 33.41 11.02
C ILE A 195 -0.42 33.75 11.11
N HIS A 196 -1.02 33.95 9.94
CA HIS A 196 -2.44 34.18 9.77
C HIS A 196 -3.10 32.89 9.30
N PHE A 197 -4.19 32.51 9.96
CA PHE A 197 -4.93 31.30 9.67
C PHE A 197 -6.27 31.65 9.01
N LYS A 198 -6.66 30.86 8.01
CA LYS A 198 -7.93 30.96 7.29
C LYS A 198 -8.49 29.57 7.09
N ILE A 199 -9.81 29.43 7.15
CA ILE A 199 -10.50 28.18 6.80
C ILE A 199 -11.33 28.43 5.54
N GLU A 200 -11.32 27.45 4.65
CA GLU A 200 -12.02 27.46 3.37
C GLU A 200 -12.70 26.10 3.15
N GLY A 201 -13.84 26.10 2.46
CA GLY A 201 -14.62 24.88 2.19
C GLY A 201 -16.02 24.94 2.78
N ASP A 202 -16.78 23.88 2.54
CA ASP A 202 -18.16 23.76 3.00
C ASP A 202 -18.19 23.66 4.53
N SER A 203 -18.99 24.50 5.18
CA SER A 203 -19.04 24.66 6.65
C SER A 203 -17.86 25.40 7.30
N ALA A 204 -17.04 26.13 6.53
CA ALA A 204 -16.02 27.02 7.09
C ALA A 204 -16.60 28.05 8.09
N ASP A 205 -17.81 28.56 7.83
CA ASP A 205 -18.53 29.50 8.70
C ASP A 205 -18.89 28.89 10.08
N SER A 206 -18.87 27.56 10.19
CA SER A 206 -19.13 26.82 11.42
C SER A 206 -17.91 26.76 12.34
N ILE A 207 -16.72 27.22 11.91
CA ILE A 207 -15.50 27.23 12.72
C ILE A 207 -15.08 28.66 13.04
N GLU A 208 -14.87 28.95 14.31
CA GLU A 208 -14.24 30.19 14.78
C GLU A 208 -12.73 30.00 14.95
N ILE A 209 -11.95 30.93 14.40
CA ILE A 209 -10.51 31.00 14.61
C ILE A 209 -10.22 32.07 15.66
N GLN A 210 -9.64 31.67 16.78
CA GLN A 210 -9.20 32.59 17.84
C GLN A 210 -7.68 32.59 17.91
N ARG A 211 -7.06 33.77 17.80
CA ARG A 211 -5.60 33.87 17.89
C ARG A 211 -5.14 33.59 19.32
N VAL A 212 -4.14 32.71 19.48
CA VAL A 212 -3.53 32.38 20.77
C VAL A 212 -2.16 33.04 20.90
N SER A 213 -1.35 33.02 19.84
CA SER A 213 -0.03 33.68 19.79
C SER A 213 0.33 34.11 18.37
N GLU A 214 1.58 34.52 18.12
CA GLU A 214 2.07 34.85 16.77
C GLU A 214 2.07 33.66 15.82
N GLY A 215 2.26 32.44 16.31
CA GLY A 215 2.33 31.23 15.50
C GLY A 215 1.24 30.19 15.78
N SER A 216 0.17 30.57 16.49
CA SER A 216 -0.86 29.61 16.91
C SER A 216 -2.25 30.21 17.01
N CYS A 217 -3.26 29.39 16.69
CA CYS A 217 -4.67 29.69 16.87
C CYS A 217 -5.41 28.53 17.55
N LEU A 218 -6.57 28.83 18.13
CA LEU A 218 -7.57 27.86 18.55
C LEU A 218 -8.66 27.83 17.47
N LEU A 219 -8.94 26.65 16.94
CA LEU A 219 -10.12 26.41 16.12
C LEU A 219 -11.23 25.92 17.04
N GLN A 220 -12.38 26.59 17.03
CA GLN A 220 -13.55 26.26 17.84
C GLN A 220 -14.75 26.03 16.94
N LEU A 221 -15.31 24.82 16.98
CA LEU A 221 -16.52 24.52 16.24
C LEU A 221 -17.75 25.16 16.93
N LYS A 222 -18.52 25.94 16.16
CA LYS A 222 -19.74 26.63 16.58
C LYS A 222 -21.00 25.82 16.31
N ASP A 223 -21.05 25.16 15.17
CA ASP A 223 -22.23 24.40 14.75
C ASP A 223 -22.20 23.00 15.36
N SER A 224 -23.24 22.66 16.11
CA SER A 224 -23.41 21.35 16.73
C SER A 224 -24.13 20.34 15.82
N ASN A 225 -24.63 20.77 14.67
CA ASN A 225 -25.55 19.99 13.83
C ASN A 225 -24.92 19.48 12.53
N ILE A 226 -23.60 19.30 12.50
CA ILE A 226 -22.92 18.58 11.41
C ILE A 226 -23.22 17.09 11.60
N ASP A 227 -23.96 16.52 10.65
CA ASP A 227 -24.56 15.19 10.74
C ASP A 227 -23.89 14.14 9.85
N HIS A 228 -22.91 14.55 9.04
CA HIS A 228 -22.04 13.73 8.21
C HIS A 228 -20.59 14.22 8.32
N GLU A 229 -19.63 13.36 7.98
CA GLU A 229 -18.22 13.76 7.98
C GLU A 229 -17.99 14.90 6.98
N THR A 230 -17.39 15.97 7.45
CA THR A 230 -17.13 17.18 6.67
C THR A 230 -15.65 17.49 6.71
N GLU A 231 -15.06 17.82 5.57
CA GLU A 231 -13.65 18.23 5.49
C GLU A 231 -13.54 19.66 4.98
N VAL A 232 -12.78 20.49 5.69
CA VAL A 232 -12.44 21.86 5.30
C VAL A 232 -10.93 22.04 5.25
N VAL A 233 -10.46 23.05 4.53
CA VAL A 233 -9.04 23.35 4.39
C VAL A 233 -8.65 24.49 5.32
N LEU A 234 -7.66 24.24 6.18
CA LEU A 234 -6.97 25.24 6.97
C LEU A 234 -5.73 25.72 6.23
N THR A 235 -5.71 27.00 5.85
CA THR A 235 -4.56 27.67 5.27
C THR A 235 -3.86 28.52 6.31
N ALA A 236 -2.55 28.32 6.47
CA ALA A 236 -1.68 29.16 7.30
C ALA A 236 -0.74 29.95 6.39
N GLN A 237 -0.60 31.26 6.63
CA GLN A 237 0.20 32.14 5.79
C GLN A 237 0.95 33.21 6.59
N THR A 238 2.15 33.58 6.16
CA THR A 238 2.87 34.75 6.69
C THR A 238 2.73 35.94 5.76
N LYS A 239 2.98 37.15 6.28
CA LYS A 239 2.97 38.39 5.48
C LYS A 239 4.02 38.35 4.37
N GLU A 240 5.14 37.68 4.61
CA GLU A 240 6.27 37.60 3.69
C GLU A 240 5.95 36.73 2.48
N GLY A 241 4.98 35.82 2.59
CA GLY A 241 4.50 34.99 1.49
C GLY A 241 4.67 33.48 1.68
N LEU A 242 5.08 33.01 2.86
CA LEU A 242 5.04 31.59 3.17
C LEU A 242 3.59 31.14 3.35
N GLN A 243 3.25 29.97 2.83
CA GLN A 243 1.93 29.39 2.98
C GLN A 243 2.01 27.86 3.07
N THR A 244 1.11 27.27 3.85
CA THR A 244 0.90 25.83 3.94
C THR A 244 -0.59 25.54 4.19
N GLY A 245 -1.03 24.33 3.87
CA GLY A 245 -2.39 23.85 4.12
C GLY A 245 -2.41 22.62 5.03
N ALA A 246 -3.53 22.40 5.68
CA ALA A 246 -3.90 21.14 6.33
C ALA A 246 -5.41 20.92 6.23
N TYR A 247 -5.86 19.68 6.33
CA TYR A 247 -7.28 19.37 6.43
C TYR A 247 -7.77 19.52 7.87
N VAL A 248 -9.02 19.96 8.04
CA VAL A 248 -9.74 19.86 9.31
C VAL A 248 -10.96 18.99 9.06
N ARG A 249 -10.97 17.80 9.66
CA ARG A 249 -12.04 16.82 9.58
C ARG A 249 -12.98 17.01 10.74
N ILE A 250 -14.25 17.18 10.44
CA ILE A 250 -15.31 17.36 11.43
C ILE A 250 -16.13 16.07 11.45
N HIS A 251 -16.03 15.35 12.55
CA HIS A 251 -16.79 14.14 12.79
C HIS A 251 -18.17 14.50 13.36
N PRO A 252 -19.25 13.85 12.87
CA PRO A 252 -20.58 14.06 13.43
C PRO A 252 -20.62 13.60 14.89
N ARG A 253 -21.50 14.21 15.68
CA ARG A 253 -21.67 13.84 17.07
C ARG A 253 -22.21 12.42 17.15
N LYS A 254 -21.58 11.58 17.97
CA LYS A 254 -22.12 10.23 18.20
C LYS A 254 -23.47 10.26 18.92
N VAL A 255 -24.41 9.49 18.42
CA VAL A 255 -25.73 9.27 19.03
C VAL A 255 -25.74 7.98 19.86
N ALA A 256 -26.79 7.80 20.66
CA ALA A 256 -26.98 6.57 21.41
C ALA A 256 -27.09 5.36 20.45
N ALA A 257 -26.65 4.20 20.92
CA ALA A 257 -26.72 2.96 20.15
C ALA A 257 -28.15 2.62 19.71
N PRO A 258 -28.33 2.10 18.48
CA PRO A 258 -29.63 1.73 17.96
C PRO A 258 -30.22 0.55 18.74
N ARG A 259 -31.55 0.50 18.80
CA ARG A 259 -32.27 -0.60 19.46
C ARG A 259 -32.91 -1.51 18.42
N LEU A 260 -32.64 -2.81 18.54
CA LEU A 260 -33.31 -3.81 17.71
C LEU A 260 -34.83 -3.75 17.90
N THR A 261 -35.59 -3.79 16.81
CA THR A 261 -37.06 -3.75 16.81
C THR A 261 -37.67 -5.11 17.17
N GLY A 262 -36.90 -6.18 17.06
CA GLY A 262 -37.29 -7.54 17.37
C GLY A 262 -36.08 -8.43 17.64
N ASN A 263 -36.35 -9.71 17.93
CA ASN A 263 -35.28 -10.69 18.09
C ASN A 263 -34.65 -10.99 16.72
N PRO A 264 -33.31 -11.00 16.60
CA PRO A 264 -32.65 -11.45 15.39
C PRO A 264 -32.98 -12.92 15.08
N VAL A 265 -32.97 -13.28 13.81
CA VAL A 265 -33.26 -14.64 13.32
C VAL A 265 -32.19 -15.08 12.32
N ILE A 266 -31.78 -16.35 12.39
CA ILE A 266 -30.91 -16.98 11.39
C ILE A 266 -31.71 -18.00 10.58
N CYS A 267 -31.67 -17.89 9.26
CA CYS A 267 -32.33 -18.80 8.33
C CYS A 267 -31.30 -19.46 7.39
N LEU A 268 -31.53 -20.71 7.02
CA LEU A 268 -30.76 -21.39 5.98
C LEU A 268 -31.32 -21.04 4.59
N GLU A 269 -30.49 -20.48 3.73
CA GLU A 269 -30.79 -20.15 2.34
C GLU A 269 -29.77 -20.83 1.43
N GLY A 270 -30.15 -21.96 0.82
CA GLY A 270 -29.21 -22.78 0.05
C GLY A 270 -28.17 -23.42 0.95
N LYS A 271 -26.90 -23.00 0.81
CA LYS A 271 -25.75 -23.47 1.61
C LYS A 271 -25.17 -22.37 2.51
N MET A 272 -25.96 -21.32 2.76
CA MET A 272 -25.56 -20.16 3.55
C MET A 272 -26.58 -19.90 4.65
N LEU A 273 -26.10 -19.44 5.81
CA LEU A 273 -26.96 -18.91 6.87
C LEU A 273 -27.08 -17.39 6.70
N ARG A 274 -28.30 -16.88 6.66
CA ARG A 274 -28.58 -15.45 6.63
C ARG A 274 -29.08 -14.99 7.99
N LEU A 275 -28.43 -13.97 8.54
CA LEU A 275 -28.85 -13.26 9.74
C LEU A 275 -29.75 -12.08 9.36
N SER A 276 -30.93 -12.05 9.95
CA SER A 276 -31.93 -11.00 9.76
C SER A 276 -32.24 -10.31 11.09
N TYR A 277 -32.14 -8.99 11.10
CA TYR A 277 -32.56 -8.11 12.19
C TYR A 277 -32.79 -6.71 11.63
N ASP A 278 -33.56 -5.91 12.39
CA ASP A 278 -33.82 -4.50 12.11
C ASP A 278 -33.67 -3.69 13.40
N PHE A 279 -33.41 -2.39 13.28
CA PHE A 279 -33.45 -1.43 14.38
C PHE A 279 -34.27 -0.19 13.99
N THR A 280 -34.64 0.62 14.98
CA THR A 280 -35.60 1.71 14.83
C THR A 280 -35.11 2.89 13.98
N GLU A 281 -33.81 3.03 13.85
CA GLU A 281 -33.11 4.14 13.22
C GLU A 281 -33.07 3.96 11.69
N ALA A 282 -33.40 5.01 10.93
CA ALA A 282 -33.38 5.01 9.46
C ALA A 282 -31.97 5.25 8.88
N GLU A 283 -30.93 4.75 9.54
CA GLU A 283 -29.52 4.98 9.21
C GLU A 283 -28.82 3.74 8.65
N ASN A 284 -27.64 3.93 8.08
CA ASN A 284 -26.85 2.84 7.53
C ASN A 284 -26.39 1.88 8.64
N ASP A 285 -26.63 0.59 8.44
CA ASP A 285 -26.23 -0.45 9.37
C ASP A 285 -24.72 -0.69 9.30
N CYS A 286 -24.05 -0.43 10.43
CA CYS A 286 -22.61 -0.58 10.62
C CYS A 286 -22.36 -1.51 11.83
N SER A 287 -23.26 -2.45 12.08
CA SER A 287 -23.19 -3.36 13.24
C SER A 287 -21.99 -4.30 13.14
N ASP A 288 -21.31 -4.52 14.26
CA ASP A 288 -20.30 -5.57 14.35
C ASP A 288 -21.02 -6.92 14.51
N ILE A 289 -20.75 -7.85 13.61
CA ILE A 289 -21.27 -9.21 13.63
C ILE A 289 -20.09 -10.16 13.75
N ILE A 290 -20.18 -11.09 14.69
CA ILE A 290 -19.22 -12.19 14.84
C ILE A 290 -19.99 -13.50 14.74
N TRP A 291 -19.58 -14.34 13.80
CA TRP A 291 -20.07 -15.71 13.67
C TRP A 291 -19.19 -16.67 14.44
N TYR A 292 -19.87 -17.62 15.06
CA TYR A 292 -19.25 -18.65 15.87
C TYR A 292 -19.80 -20.02 15.51
N ARG A 293 -18.93 -21.03 15.63
CA ARG A 293 -19.32 -22.43 15.73
C ARG A 293 -19.10 -22.94 17.16
N SER A 294 -19.94 -23.88 17.59
CA SER A 294 -19.83 -24.54 18.90
C SER A 294 -20.36 -25.97 18.84
N ARG A 295 -19.76 -26.88 19.61
CA ARG A 295 -20.23 -28.28 19.71
C ARG A 295 -21.55 -28.41 20.48
N ASN A 296 -21.95 -27.36 21.21
CA ASN A 296 -23.19 -27.34 21.96
C ASN A 296 -23.80 -25.93 22.01
N ILE A 297 -25.10 -25.87 22.29
CA ILE A 297 -25.82 -24.60 22.42
C ILE A 297 -25.49 -23.83 23.72
N ARG A 298 -24.74 -24.43 24.67
CA ARG A 298 -24.33 -23.78 25.92
C ARG A 298 -23.16 -22.83 25.75
N VAL A 299 -22.56 -22.80 24.54
CA VAL A 299 -21.57 -21.81 24.14
C VAL A 299 -20.29 -21.85 24.99
N GLU A 300 -19.98 -23.01 25.57
CA GLU A 300 -18.79 -23.22 26.42
C GLU A 300 -17.50 -23.37 25.59
N ASP A 301 -17.64 -23.80 24.33
CA ASP A 301 -16.54 -24.08 23.38
C ASP A 301 -16.81 -23.30 22.08
N LYS A 302 -16.47 -22.00 22.08
CA LYS A 302 -16.74 -21.09 20.95
C LYS A 302 -15.51 -20.96 20.07
N ILE A 303 -15.71 -21.15 18.77
CA ILE A 303 -14.70 -20.89 17.77
C ILE A 303 -15.23 -19.78 16.87
N VAL A 304 -14.51 -18.65 16.79
CA VAL A 304 -14.84 -17.56 15.86
C VAL A 304 -14.53 -18.04 14.45
N THR A 305 -15.48 -17.86 13.54
CA THR A 305 -15.37 -18.35 12.17
C THR A 305 -15.46 -17.23 11.14
N ALA A 306 -16.25 -16.18 11.41
CA ALA A 306 -16.30 -14.99 10.58
C ALA A 306 -16.56 -13.71 11.39
N ILE A 307 -16.09 -12.57 10.89
CA ILE A 307 -16.20 -11.23 11.50
C ILE A 307 -16.60 -10.19 10.44
N SER A 308 -17.33 -9.15 10.86
CA SER A 308 -17.55 -7.95 10.04
C SER A 308 -16.24 -7.24 9.69
N GLN A 309 -16.19 -6.70 8.48
CA GLN A 309 -15.25 -5.64 8.13
C GLN A 309 -15.77 -4.28 8.64
N PRO A 310 -14.90 -3.25 8.79
CA PRO A 310 -15.32 -1.93 9.27
C PRO A 310 -16.51 -1.39 8.47
N ASP A 311 -17.57 -1.01 9.20
CA ASP A 311 -18.84 -0.48 8.66
C ASP A 311 -19.55 -1.40 7.63
N GLN A 312 -19.17 -2.67 7.57
CA GLN A 312 -19.72 -3.68 6.68
C GLN A 312 -20.19 -4.91 7.49
N PRO A 313 -21.48 -4.96 7.90
CA PRO A 313 -21.99 -6.04 8.73
C PRO A 313 -22.00 -7.40 7.99
N GLU A 314 -21.31 -8.39 8.56
CA GLU A 314 -21.26 -9.76 8.03
C GLU A 314 -22.58 -10.52 8.27
N LYS A 315 -23.62 -10.25 7.47
CA LYS A 315 -24.96 -10.84 7.65
C LYS A 315 -25.12 -12.25 7.08
N VAL A 316 -24.12 -12.76 6.37
CA VAL A 316 -24.17 -14.05 5.70
C VAL A 316 -23.00 -14.91 6.18
N TYR A 317 -23.27 -16.17 6.47
CA TYR A 317 -22.25 -17.16 6.80
C TYR A 317 -22.30 -18.31 5.81
N ALA A 318 -21.21 -18.52 5.08
CA ALA A 318 -21.09 -19.64 4.14
C ALA A 318 -20.77 -20.93 4.92
N LEU A 319 -21.65 -21.93 4.83
CA LEU A 319 -21.42 -23.21 5.49
C LEU A 319 -20.39 -24.03 4.72
N THR A 320 -19.53 -24.73 5.48
CA THR A 320 -18.50 -25.63 4.96
C THR A 320 -18.64 -27.02 5.55
N GLY A 321 -17.95 -28.00 4.95
CA GLY A 321 -17.85 -29.35 5.52
C GLY A 321 -17.38 -29.38 6.98
N ASP A 322 -16.63 -28.36 7.44
CA ASP A 322 -16.14 -28.28 8.82
C ASP A 322 -17.22 -27.95 9.85
N ASP A 323 -18.35 -27.40 9.40
CA ASP A 323 -19.46 -27.02 10.27
C ASP A 323 -20.35 -28.21 10.64
N VAL A 324 -20.23 -29.34 9.93
CA VAL A 324 -21.05 -30.54 10.17
C VAL A 324 -20.92 -31.01 11.62
N GLY A 325 -22.06 -31.17 12.29
CA GLY A 325 -22.15 -31.54 13.70
C GLY A 325 -22.05 -30.37 14.69
N TYR A 326 -21.72 -29.16 14.22
CA TYR A 326 -21.66 -27.95 15.04
C TYR A 326 -22.97 -27.16 15.01
N TYR A 327 -23.21 -26.40 16.08
CA TYR A 327 -24.20 -25.33 16.12
C TYR A 327 -23.54 -24.02 15.70
N ILE A 328 -24.24 -23.25 14.85
CA ILE A 328 -23.79 -21.93 14.40
C ILE A 328 -24.63 -20.85 15.09
N PHE A 329 -23.99 -19.76 15.51
CA PHE A 329 -24.67 -18.59 16.06
C PHE A 329 -23.90 -17.31 15.75
N ALA A 330 -24.63 -16.20 15.71
CA ALA A 330 -24.09 -14.87 15.49
C ALA A 330 -24.22 -14.03 16.78
N GLN A 331 -23.23 -13.18 17.04
CA GLN A 331 -23.31 -12.11 18.02
C GLN A 331 -23.33 -10.78 17.27
N ILE A 332 -24.34 -9.96 17.52
CA ILE A 332 -24.53 -8.65 16.91
C ILE A 332 -24.27 -7.59 17.99
N ARG A 333 -23.45 -6.58 17.69
CA ARG A 333 -23.43 -5.32 18.44
C ARG A 333 -24.06 -4.25 17.55
N PRO A 334 -25.35 -3.90 17.77
CA PRO A 334 -26.07 -2.97 16.91
C PRO A 334 -25.35 -1.63 16.84
N ARG A 335 -25.13 -1.12 15.63
CA ARG A 335 -24.49 0.16 15.40
C ARG A 335 -24.93 0.77 14.07
N THR A 336 -25.03 2.10 14.02
CA THR A 336 -25.11 2.89 12.79
C THR A 336 -23.80 3.64 12.56
N ASN A 337 -23.64 4.24 11.39
CA ASN A 337 -22.48 5.09 11.08
C ASN A 337 -22.27 6.24 12.10
N ARG A 338 -23.30 6.63 12.85
CA ARG A 338 -23.24 7.73 13.82
C ARG A 338 -23.48 7.32 15.27
N SER A 339 -23.75 6.05 15.55
CA SER A 339 -24.06 5.63 16.91
C SER A 339 -22.85 5.08 17.65
N GLU A 340 -22.93 5.08 18.98
CA GLU A 340 -22.13 4.15 19.78
C GLU A 340 -22.56 2.69 19.54
N TYR A 341 -21.74 1.75 20.01
CA TYR A 341 -22.08 0.34 19.98
C TYR A 341 -23.16 -0.02 21.00
N GLY A 342 -24.15 -0.78 20.55
CA GLY A 342 -25.17 -1.38 21.40
C GLY A 342 -24.66 -2.56 22.22
N GLU A 343 -25.51 -2.99 23.14
CA GLU A 343 -25.33 -4.23 23.88
C GLU A 343 -25.33 -5.42 22.92
N ALA A 344 -24.48 -6.40 23.22
CA ALA A 344 -24.35 -7.57 22.36
C ALA A 344 -25.57 -8.49 22.45
N VAL A 345 -26.15 -8.85 21.31
CA VAL A 345 -27.29 -9.76 21.20
C VAL A 345 -26.84 -11.03 20.46
N GLN A 346 -27.23 -12.20 20.96
CA GLN A 346 -26.91 -13.48 20.32
C GLN A 346 -28.14 -14.06 19.61
N CYS A 347 -27.91 -14.63 18.44
CA CYS A 347 -28.91 -15.36 17.65
C CYS A 347 -28.34 -16.73 17.27
N PHE A 348 -29.11 -17.80 17.49
CA PHE A 348 -28.69 -19.16 17.20
C PHE A 348 -29.43 -19.72 16.00
N TYR A 349 -28.73 -20.48 15.16
CA TYR A 349 -29.39 -21.39 14.24
C TYR A 349 -29.99 -22.57 15.01
N GLU A 350 -31.19 -22.99 14.62
CA GLU A 350 -32.07 -23.84 15.46
C GLU A 350 -31.55 -25.27 15.68
N LYS A 351 -30.67 -25.77 14.82
CA LYS A 351 -30.15 -27.13 14.85
C LYS A 351 -28.66 -27.18 14.55
N ALA A 352 -28.02 -28.30 14.86
CA ALA A 352 -26.67 -28.57 14.39
C ALA A 352 -26.67 -28.75 12.86
N ILE A 353 -25.59 -28.33 12.21
CA ILE A 353 -25.42 -28.45 10.76
C ILE A 353 -25.26 -29.93 10.39
N SER A 354 -25.95 -30.34 9.34
CA SER A 354 -25.93 -31.70 8.83
C SER A 354 -25.19 -31.78 7.49
N PRO A 355 -24.73 -32.97 7.06
CA PRO A 355 -24.01 -33.12 5.79
C PRO A 355 -24.78 -32.62 4.56
N GLU A 356 -26.12 -32.65 4.59
CA GLU A 356 -26.96 -32.18 3.49
C GLU A 356 -27.04 -30.64 3.41
N ASP A 357 -26.62 -29.93 4.45
CA ASP A 357 -26.65 -28.46 4.52
C ASP A 357 -25.40 -27.82 3.87
N VAL A 358 -24.37 -28.61 3.50
CA VAL A 358 -23.04 -28.09 3.09
C VAL A 358 -22.52 -28.73 1.80
N GLU A 359 -21.42 -28.19 1.27
CA GLU A 359 -20.51 -28.87 0.32
C GLU A 359 -19.31 -29.38 1.14
N THR A 360 -18.94 -30.65 0.98
CA THR A 360 -17.98 -31.32 1.90
C THR A 360 -16.60 -31.54 1.31
N ASP A 361 -16.48 -31.48 -0.01
CA ASP A 361 -15.27 -31.67 -0.78
C ASP A 361 -14.53 -30.35 -1.05
N ARG A 362 -15.24 -29.20 -0.99
CA ARG A 362 -14.67 -27.90 -1.29
C ARG A 362 -14.69 -26.94 -0.10
N ILE A 363 -13.59 -26.23 0.07
CA ILE A 363 -13.47 -25.06 0.95
C ILE A 363 -13.05 -23.87 0.09
N TRP A 364 -13.67 -22.72 0.30
CA TRP A 364 -13.33 -21.48 -0.39
C TRP A 364 -13.42 -20.29 0.56
N THR A 365 -12.49 -19.35 0.40
CA THR A 365 -12.51 -18.05 1.08
C THR A 365 -11.78 -17.02 0.23
N ASP A 366 -12.26 -15.79 0.26
CA ASP A 366 -11.59 -14.56 -0.19
C ASP A 366 -10.91 -13.81 0.97
N PHE A 367 -10.91 -14.41 2.16
CA PHE A 367 -10.32 -13.92 3.41
C PHE A 367 -11.02 -12.72 4.07
N HIS A 368 -12.00 -12.08 3.44
CA HIS A 368 -12.54 -10.79 3.91
C HIS A 368 -13.14 -10.86 5.31
N ASN A 369 -13.84 -11.95 5.63
CA ASN A 369 -14.51 -12.08 6.93
C ASN A 369 -13.71 -12.95 7.91
N LEU A 370 -12.48 -13.34 7.59
CA LEU A 370 -11.75 -14.26 8.46
C LEU A 370 -11.11 -13.56 9.67
N PRO A 371 -11.15 -14.20 10.85
CA PRO A 371 -10.38 -13.74 12.00
C PRO A 371 -8.86 -13.88 11.77
N LEU A 372 -8.16 -12.77 11.58
CA LEU A 372 -6.72 -12.74 11.26
C LEU A 372 -5.81 -12.86 12.49
N TYR A 373 -5.93 -13.95 13.26
CA TYR A 373 -5.04 -14.17 14.41
C TYR A 373 -4.45 -15.58 14.49
N SER A 374 -3.38 -15.70 15.28
CA SER A 374 -2.65 -16.94 15.48
C SER A 374 -3.29 -17.77 16.59
N HIS A 375 -3.82 -18.95 16.27
CA HIS A 375 -4.21 -19.94 17.27
C HIS A 375 -2.98 -20.75 17.73
N ALA A 376 -2.81 -20.92 19.05
CA ALA A 376 -1.66 -21.63 19.61
C ALA A 376 -1.68 -23.15 19.33
N GLY A 377 -2.88 -23.74 19.18
CA GLY A 377 -3.06 -25.07 18.64
C GLY A 377 -3.44 -24.96 17.16
N ASN A 378 -2.83 -25.77 16.30
CA ASN A 378 -3.26 -25.92 14.91
C ASN A 378 -4.63 -26.64 14.86
N GLU A 379 -5.66 -25.96 15.36
CA GLU A 379 -6.99 -26.51 15.51
C GLU A 379 -7.62 -26.79 14.14
N LYS A 380 -8.27 -27.95 14.01
CA LYS A 380 -8.90 -28.33 12.75
C LYS A 380 -10.13 -27.47 12.44
N GLY A 381 -10.32 -27.19 11.18
CA GLY A 381 -11.31 -26.29 10.61
C GLY A 381 -11.14 -24.83 11.01
N VAL A 382 -9.95 -24.43 11.44
CA VAL A 382 -9.64 -23.04 11.79
C VAL A 382 -8.51 -22.53 10.90
N TRP A 383 -8.69 -21.34 10.34
CA TRP A 383 -7.65 -20.63 9.62
C TRP A 383 -6.66 -20.02 10.61
N ASN A 384 -5.37 -20.33 10.44
CA ASN A 384 -4.33 -19.87 11.34
C ASN A 384 -3.39 -18.89 10.61
N PHE A 385 -3.32 -17.66 11.14
CA PHE A 385 -2.53 -16.58 10.58
C PHE A 385 -1.39 -16.22 11.52
N ASP A 386 -0.17 -16.64 11.20
CA ASP A 386 1.01 -16.36 12.02
C ASP A 386 2.20 -15.88 11.17
N ALA A 387 3.33 -15.64 11.82
CA ALA A 387 4.58 -15.38 11.14
C ALA A 387 5.70 -16.21 11.76
N LYS A 388 6.46 -16.89 10.91
CA LYS A 388 7.62 -17.67 11.32
C LYS A 388 8.71 -17.58 10.26
N ARG A 389 9.96 -17.43 10.69
CA ARG A 389 11.12 -17.52 9.80
C ARG A 389 11.36 -18.98 9.39
N PRO A 390 11.33 -19.32 8.09
CA PRO A 390 11.70 -20.64 7.60
C PRO A 390 13.17 -20.96 7.88
N ALA A 391 13.49 -22.23 8.11
CA ALA A 391 14.85 -22.66 8.48
C ALA A 391 15.89 -22.39 7.37
N ASP A 392 15.48 -22.53 6.11
CA ASP A 392 16.29 -22.27 4.91
C ASP A 392 16.55 -20.77 4.65
N THR A 393 15.95 -19.88 5.44
CA THR A 393 16.20 -18.42 5.37
C THR A 393 17.07 -17.90 6.52
N CYS A 394 17.50 -18.76 7.45
CA CYS A 394 18.23 -18.35 8.66
C CYS A 394 19.58 -17.66 8.39
N ASP A 395 20.22 -17.99 7.26
CA ASP A 395 21.51 -17.44 6.87
C ASP A 395 21.40 -16.15 6.01
N PHE A 396 20.19 -15.79 5.57
CA PHE A 396 19.92 -14.62 4.73
C PHE A 396 19.41 -13.43 5.53
N GLU A 397 20.16 -12.33 5.53
CA GLU A 397 19.80 -11.02 6.11
C GLU A 397 19.29 -11.02 7.57
N LYS A 398 19.34 -9.83 8.20
CA LYS A 398 18.65 -9.61 9.48
C LYS A 398 17.17 -9.33 9.17
N TRP A 399 16.31 -10.31 9.43
CA TRP A 399 14.87 -10.08 9.44
C TRP A 399 14.54 -9.12 10.59
N ASP A 400 14.00 -7.95 10.25
CA ASP A 400 13.61 -6.92 11.21
C ASP A 400 12.29 -7.32 11.87
N ARG A 401 12.38 -8.08 12.96
CA ARG A 401 11.21 -8.63 13.68
C ARG A 401 10.44 -7.58 14.49
N GLU A 402 10.96 -6.36 14.61
CA GLU A 402 10.49 -5.38 15.60
C GLU A 402 9.50 -4.36 15.04
N LYS A 403 9.28 -4.31 13.72
CA LYS A 403 8.50 -3.22 13.09
C LYS A 403 6.99 -3.46 12.96
N THR A 404 6.50 -4.70 13.02
CA THR A 404 5.05 -4.98 12.91
C THR A 404 4.65 -6.17 13.80
N GLN A 405 3.56 -6.02 14.56
CA GLN A 405 3.02 -7.07 15.45
C GLN A 405 1.92 -7.91 14.79
N VAL A 406 1.43 -7.50 13.62
CA VAL A 406 0.34 -8.16 12.89
C VAL A 406 0.91 -8.86 11.66
N SER A 407 0.64 -10.16 11.52
CA SER A 407 1.20 -11.00 10.46
C SER A 407 0.53 -10.78 9.10
N TRP A 408 -0.74 -10.38 9.09
CA TRP A 408 -1.56 -10.23 7.89
C TRP A 408 -2.55 -9.06 8.02
N HIS A 409 -2.83 -8.43 6.89
CA HIS A 409 -3.83 -7.37 6.75
C HIS A 409 -4.81 -7.73 5.63
N TYR A 410 -6.07 -7.32 5.77
CA TYR A 410 -7.05 -7.34 4.69
C TYR A 410 -7.35 -5.90 4.26
N GLY A 411 -7.38 -5.65 2.96
CA GLY A 411 -7.74 -4.35 2.41
C GLY A 411 -7.05 -4.07 1.07
N ALA A 412 -7.05 -2.81 0.66
CA ALA A 412 -6.43 -2.37 -0.59
C ALA A 412 -4.95 -2.01 -0.42
N THR A 413 -4.17 -2.23 -1.47
CA THR A 413 -2.80 -1.72 -1.66
C THR A 413 -2.68 -1.16 -3.08
N GLY A 414 -1.47 -0.82 -3.54
CA GLY A 414 -1.27 -0.20 -4.85
C GLY A 414 -0.45 -1.02 -5.86
N ASP A 415 0.07 -0.32 -6.87
CA ASP A 415 0.88 -0.85 -7.96
C ASP A 415 0.21 -2.03 -8.69
N GLY A 416 0.82 -3.22 -8.63
CA GLY A 416 0.31 -4.44 -9.22
C GLY A 416 -0.90 -5.05 -8.50
N SER A 417 -1.15 -4.69 -7.24
CA SER A 417 -2.30 -5.17 -6.48
C SER A 417 -3.59 -4.44 -6.90
N LYS A 418 -4.65 -5.17 -7.26
CA LYS A 418 -5.93 -4.57 -7.69
C LYS A 418 -7.08 -4.96 -6.77
N GLY A 419 -7.80 -3.97 -6.24
CA GLY A 419 -8.94 -4.20 -5.35
C GLY A 419 -8.49 -4.49 -3.92
N GLU A 420 -9.30 -5.27 -3.20
CA GLU A 420 -9.04 -5.69 -1.82
C GLU A 420 -8.66 -7.16 -1.76
N GLY A 421 -7.83 -7.50 -0.78
CA GLY A 421 -7.43 -8.87 -0.49
C GLY A 421 -6.53 -8.95 0.72
N LEU A 422 -6.11 -10.17 1.03
CA LEU A 422 -5.22 -10.46 2.15
C LEU A 422 -3.76 -10.28 1.74
N TYR A 423 -2.97 -9.49 2.47
CA TYR A 423 -1.55 -9.31 2.20
C TYR A 423 -0.71 -9.39 3.48
N GLN A 424 0.55 -9.77 3.35
CA GLN A 424 1.38 -9.95 4.53
C GLN A 424 1.71 -8.62 5.21
N GLY A 425 1.60 -8.61 6.55
CA GLY A 425 2.01 -7.49 7.41
C GLY A 425 3.43 -7.62 7.94
N MET A 426 4.12 -8.75 7.69
CA MET A 426 5.53 -8.93 8.03
C MET A 426 6.21 -10.05 7.23
N GLN A 427 7.54 -10.14 7.32
CA GLN A 427 8.29 -11.25 6.73
C GLN A 427 8.00 -12.57 7.45
N GLY A 428 7.86 -13.65 6.66
CA GLY A 428 7.57 -14.98 7.18
C GLY A 428 6.11 -15.19 7.52
N ALA A 429 5.22 -14.29 7.08
CA ALA A 429 3.80 -14.45 7.23
C ALA A 429 3.34 -15.78 6.61
N ARG A 430 2.49 -16.48 7.34
CA ARG A 430 2.12 -17.84 7.05
C ARG A 430 0.65 -18.07 7.36
N ILE A 431 0.01 -18.82 6.47
CA ILE A 431 -1.38 -19.28 6.57
C ILE A 431 -1.33 -20.79 6.67
N ARG A 432 -2.04 -21.35 7.65
CA ARG A 432 -2.26 -22.80 7.76
C ARG A 432 -3.74 -23.09 7.96
N TYR A 433 -4.18 -24.19 7.37
CA TYR A 433 -5.54 -24.67 7.55
C TYR A 433 -5.59 -26.18 7.36
N THR A 434 -6.25 -26.87 8.30
CA THR A 434 -6.43 -28.32 8.31
C THR A 434 -7.92 -28.60 8.52
N PRO A 435 -8.63 -29.30 7.63
CA PRO A 435 -10.07 -29.53 7.76
C PRO A 435 -10.42 -30.48 8.93
N THR A 436 -11.65 -30.41 9.45
CA THR A 436 -12.12 -31.28 10.56
C THR A 436 -12.44 -32.70 10.09
N THR A 437 -12.91 -32.87 8.86
CA THR A 437 -13.50 -34.10 8.31
C THR A 437 -12.50 -35.22 7.97
N ALA A 438 -11.20 -35.01 8.19
CA ALA A 438 -10.16 -35.98 7.84
C ALA A 438 -10.26 -37.39 8.51
N PRO A 439 -10.87 -37.60 9.71
CA PRO A 439 -10.87 -38.94 10.33
C PRO A 439 -12.22 -39.66 10.48
N GLU A 440 -13.38 -38.99 10.56
CA GLU A 440 -14.59 -39.64 11.11
C GLU A 440 -15.49 -40.37 10.09
N MET A 441 -15.23 -40.24 8.78
CA MET A 441 -15.96 -40.95 7.70
C MET A 441 -15.14 -42.15 7.14
N GLY A 442 -14.40 -42.86 7.98
CA GLY A 442 -13.98 -44.25 7.78
C GLY A 442 -13.07 -44.61 6.58
N THR A 443 -12.73 -43.68 5.67
CA THR A 443 -11.92 -44.00 4.46
C THR A 443 -11.04 -42.85 3.89
N GLU A 444 -10.75 -41.77 4.63
CA GLU A 444 -10.36 -40.49 3.99
C GLU A 444 -8.92 -39.98 4.19
N THR A 445 -7.99 -40.77 4.71
CA THR A 445 -6.54 -40.41 4.68
C THR A 445 -5.91 -40.51 3.28
N LYS A 446 -6.67 -40.95 2.26
CA LYS A 446 -6.23 -41.19 0.87
C LYS A 446 -6.69 -40.15 -0.15
N ARG A 447 -7.44 -39.12 0.24
CA ARG A 447 -8.00 -38.14 -0.69
C ARG A 447 -6.91 -37.33 -1.42
N ASN A 448 -7.08 -37.16 -2.71
CA ASN A 448 -6.33 -36.22 -3.52
C ASN A 448 -6.67 -34.80 -3.09
N MET A 449 -5.81 -33.84 -3.45
CA MET A 449 -5.98 -32.46 -3.04
C MET A 449 -5.62 -31.52 -4.18
N GLU A 450 -6.43 -30.51 -4.38
CA GLU A 450 -6.19 -29.44 -5.34
C GLU A 450 -6.39 -28.09 -4.65
N VAL A 451 -5.50 -27.14 -4.96
CA VAL A 451 -5.57 -25.76 -4.49
C VAL A 451 -5.46 -24.82 -5.67
N LEU A 452 -6.35 -23.85 -5.72
CA LEU A 452 -6.27 -22.68 -6.61
C LEU A 452 -6.16 -21.44 -5.73
N LEU A 453 -5.07 -20.70 -5.88
CA LEU A 453 -4.81 -19.42 -5.22
C LEU A 453 -4.79 -18.30 -6.25
N GLU A 454 -5.57 -17.25 -6.01
CA GLU A 454 -5.56 -16.03 -6.81
C GLU A 454 -4.74 -14.96 -6.09
N ALA A 455 -3.75 -14.39 -6.79
CA ALA A 455 -2.78 -13.50 -6.18
C ALA A 455 -2.31 -12.37 -7.10
N ASP A 456 -2.14 -11.19 -6.51
CA ASP A 456 -1.59 -10.01 -7.16
C ASP A 456 -0.32 -9.54 -6.41
N PRO A 457 0.88 -9.75 -6.98
CA PRO A 457 2.10 -9.15 -6.48
C PRO A 457 2.07 -7.63 -6.70
N ALA A 458 2.42 -6.84 -5.68
CA ALA A 458 2.54 -5.38 -5.81
C ALA A 458 3.61 -5.00 -6.86
N LYS A 459 4.66 -5.83 -7.00
CA LYS A 459 5.70 -5.65 -8.03
C LYS A 459 5.19 -6.01 -9.43
N SER A 460 4.95 -4.99 -10.24
CA SER A 460 4.42 -5.12 -11.61
C SER A 460 5.41 -5.63 -12.65
N ALA A 461 6.73 -5.56 -12.41
CA ALA A 461 7.72 -5.97 -13.41
C ALA A 461 7.98 -7.48 -13.47
N GLY A 462 7.35 -8.29 -12.59
CA GLY A 462 7.44 -9.75 -12.60
C GLY A 462 8.48 -10.36 -11.65
N GLN A 463 9.19 -9.53 -10.89
CA GLN A 463 10.18 -9.98 -9.89
C GLN A 463 9.58 -10.46 -8.57
N GLY A 464 8.31 -10.14 -8.31
CA GLY A 464 7.52 -10.60 -7.16
C GLY A 464 7.90 -10.04 -5.79
N PHE A 465 9.20 -9.96 -5.47
CA PHE A 465 9.70 -9.76 -4.10
C PHE A 465 10.74 -8.63 -4.03
N GLY A 466 11.05 -8.16 -2.81
CA GLY A 466 11.97 -7.04 -2.56
C GLY A 466 13.46 -7.39 -2.72
N SER A 467 13.83 -8.62 -2.38
CA SER A 467 15.22 -9.11 -2.41
C SER A 467 15.32 -10.51 -3.01
N ALA A 468 16.48 -10.86 -3.55
CA ALA A 468 16.78 -12.23 -3.95
C ALA A 468 16.75 -13.18 -2.74
N GLY A 469 16.27 -14.40 -2.93
CA GLY A 469 16.08 -15.39 -1.86
C GLY A 469 14.72 -15.33 -1.17
N GLN A 470 13.92 -14.28 -1.41
CA GLN A 470 12.55 -14.18 -0.92
C GLN A 470 11.58 -14.94 -1.85
N TYR A 471 10.55 -15.54 -1.26
CA TYR A 471 9.65 -16.46 -1.93
C TYR A 471 8.25 -16.52 -1.33
N LEU A 472 7.33 -17.09 -2.11
CA LEU A 472 6.01 -17.56 -1.72
C LEU A 472 5.93 -19.06 -2.00
N ASP A 473 5.63 -19.84 -0.97
CA ASP A 473 5.33 -21.27 -1.10
C ASP A 473 3.83 -21.51 -1.00
N VAL A 474 3.26 -22.27 -1.95
CA VAL A 474 1.89 -22.78 -1.91
C VAL A 474 1.95 -24.30 -1.78
N CYS A 475 1.71 -24.79 -0.56
CA CYS A 475 1.91 -26.18 -0.18
C CYS A 475 0.58 -26.88 0.12
N ILE A 476 0.44 -28.09 -0.42
CA ILE A 476 -0.71 -28.98 -0.28
C ILE A 476 -0.26 -30.31 0.31
N LYS A 477 -1.24 -31.09 0.78
CA LYS A 477 -0.99 -32.33 1.53
C LYS A 477 0.01 -32.12 2.67
N THR A 478 -0.06 -30.92 3.28
CA THR A 478 0.86 -30.48 4.32
C THR A 478 0.33 -30.91 5.67
N ASP A 479 1.12 -31.65 6.44
CA ASP A 479 0.88 -31.82 7.86
C ASP A 479 1.23 -30.51 8.56
N THR A 480 0.23 -29.78 9.07
CA THR A 480 0.42 -28.41 9.59
C THR A 480 1.19 -28.34 10.91
N ASP A 481 1.39 -29.47 11.58
CA ASP A 481 2.16 -29.56 12.82
C ASP A 481 3.66 -29.74 12.54
N THR A 482 3.99 -30.72 11.69
CA THR A 482 5.37 -31.05 11.31
C THR A 482 5.88 -30.21 10.14
N LEU A 483 4.97 -29.56 9.41
CA LEU A 483 5.18 -28.86 8.13
C LEU A 483 5.64 -29.78 6.99
N ASP A 484 5.51 -31.09 7.17
CA ASP A 484 5.79 -32.08 6.13
C ASP A 484 4.78 -31.92 5.00
N GLY A 485 5.19 -31.70 3.75
CA GLY A 485 4.25 -31.46 2.65
C GLY A 485 4.88 -31.36 1.28
N TYR A 486 4.08 -31.00 0.28
CA TYR A 486 4.50 -30.78 -1.10
C TYR A 486 4.00 -29.43 -1.59
N GLY A 487 4.68 -28.77 -2.51
CA GLY A 487 4.21 -27.48 -2.99
C GLY A 487 4.92 -26.92 -4.20
N LEU A 488 4.47 -25.74 -4.61
CA LEU A 488 5.16 -24.88 -5.57
C LEU A 488 5.88 -23.78 -4.81
N ARG A 489 7.17 -23.60 -5.08
CA ARG A 489 7.93 -22.42 -4.66
C ARG A 489 7.98 -21.41 -5.79
N ILE A 490 7.68 -20.16 -5.47
CA ILE A 490 7.83 -18.99 -6.34
C ILE A 490 8.88 -18.10 -5.69
N ILE A 491 10.07 -17.98 -6.28
CA ILE A 491 11.22 -17.33 -5.64
C ILE A 491 11.85 -16.28 -6.54
N ARG A 492 12.23 -15.13 -5.95
CA ARG A 492 13.11 -14.18 -6.62
C ARG A 492 14.55 -14.64 -6.53
N THR A 493 15.23 -14.74 -7.67
CA THR A 493 16.67 -15.05 -7.73
C THR A 493 17.47 -13.79 -8.06
N ALA A 494 18.79 -13.82 -7.84
CA ALA A 494 19.66 -12.72 -8.23
C ALA A 494 19.92 -12.66 -9.75
N ALA A 495 19.51 -13.70 -10.50
CA ALA A 495 19.77 -13.82 -11.92
C ALA A 495 18.85 -12.95 -12.79
N HIS A 496 17.69 -12.55 -12.26
CA HIS A 496 16.67 -11.83 -13.01
C HIS A 496 16.07 -10.68 -12.19
N SER A 497 15.93 -9.51 -12.81
CA SER A 497 15.36 -8.31 -12.18
C SER A 497 13.85 -8.15 -12.42
N ASP A 498 13.29 -8.95 -13.33
CA ASP A 498 11.94 -8.84 -13.92
C ASP A 498 11.25 -10.21 -14.09
N ALA A 499 11.70 -11.22 -13.34
CA ALA A 499 11.13 -12.56 -13.35
C ALA A 499 11.32 -13.26 -12.00
N VAL A 500 10.54 -14.32 -11.80
CA VAL A 500 10.71 -15.29 -10.70
C VAL A 500 11.05 -16.65 -11.26
N SER A 501 11.72 -17.45 -10.42
CA SER A 501 11.92 -18.87 -10.66
C SER A 501 10.83 -19.66 -9.94
N MET A 502 10.29 -20.68 -10.61
CA MET A 502 9.29 -21.58 -10.04
C MET A 502 9.74 -23.04 -10.15
N TYR A 503 9.58 -23.80 -9.06
CA TYR A 503 9.87 -25.23 -9.01
C TYR A 503 9.06 -25.93 -7.91
N LEU A 504 8.88 -27.24 -8.04
CA LEU A 504 8.22 -28.06 -7.04
C LEU A 504 9.16 -28.34 -5.87
N ILE A 505 8.60 -28.33 -4.67
CA ILE A 505 9.31 -28.62 -3.43
C ILE A 505 8.62 -29.71 -2.62
N GLN A 506 9.42 -30.39 -1.81
CA GLN A 506 8.97 -31.21 -0.69
C GLN A 506 9.49 -30.60 0.61
N TYR A 507 8.60 -30.41 1.58
CA TYR A 507 8.99 -30.10 2.94
C TYR A 507 9.17 -31.39 3.75
N VAL A 508 10.31 -31.50 4.42
CA VAL A 508 10.61 -32.55 5.42
C VAL A 508 11.01 -31.86 6.73
N ARG A 509 10.15 -31.96 7.75
CA ARG A 509 10.24 -31.33 9.07
C ARG A 509 10.52 -29.83 8.99
N GLY A 510 9.80 -29.16 8.08
CA GLY A 510 9.94 -27.72 7.84
C GLY A 510 11.19 -27.31 7.05
N GLN A 511 11.94 -28.25 6.47
CA GLN A 511 13.02 -27.95 5.52
C GLN A 511 12.58 -28.26 4.09
N ALA A 512 12.71 -27.27 3.19
CA ALA A 512 12.35 -27.43 1.79
C ALA A 512 13.46 -28.12 0.98
N GLN A 513 13.06 -29.02 0.09
CA GLN A 513 13.93 -29.67 -0.90
C GLN A 513 13.32 -29.52 -2.29
N CYS A 514 14.13 -29.11 -3.27
CA CYS A 514 13.70 -29.03 -4.66
C CYS A 514 13.52 -30.43 -5.26
N ILE A 515 12.40 -30.68 -5.94
CA ILE A 515 12.04 -32.00 -6.52
C ILE A 515 11.68 -31.94 -8.02
N SER A 516 11.84 -30.79 -8.67
CA SER A 516 11.64 -30.66 -10.12
C SER A 516 12.71 -29.78 -10.77
N ARG A 517 12.63 -29.66 -12.10
CA ARG A 517 13.32 -28.59 -12.81
C ARG A 517 12.78 -27.21 -12.40
N GLU A 518 13.60 -26.20 -12.60
CA GLU A 518 13.24 -24.79 -12.48
C GLU A 518 12.65 -24.25 -13.80
N VAL A 519 11.66 -23.37 -13.69
CA VAL A 519 11.13 -22.57 -14.80
C VAL A 519 11.18 -21.10 -14.42
N VAL A 520 11.90 -20.30 -15.23
CA VAL A 520 11.93 -18.84 -15.10
C VAL A 520 10.75 -18.24 -15.87
N THR A 521 9.96 -17.42 -15.18
CA THR A 521 8.70 -16.89 -15.69
C THR A 521 8.47 -15.46 -15.22
N ASN A 522 7.76 -14.68 -16.04
CA ASN A 522 7.27 -13.35 -15.70
C ASN A 522 5.77 -13.34 -15.37
N CYS A 523 5.13 -14.51 -15.24
CA CYS A 523 3.68 -14.60 -15.01
C CYS A 523 3.25 -14.24 -13.57
N PHE A 524 4.19 -14.05 -12.65
CA PHE A 524 3.91 -13.64 -11.27
C PHE A 524 3.75 -12.10 -11.19
N VAL A 525 2.64 -11.63 -11.75
CA VAL A 525 2.19 -10.23 -11.81
C VAL A 525 0.67 -10.19 -11.56
N THR A 526 0.05 -9.01 -11.58
CA THR A 526 -1.40 -8.81 -11.46
C THR A 526 -2.23 -9.88 -12.17
N GLY A 527 -3.26 -10.41 -11.52
CA GLY A 527 -4.14 -11.46 -12.03
C GLY A 527 -3.47 -12.84 -12.10
N CYS A 528 -2.47 -13.12 -11.27
CA CYS A 528 -1.80 -14.41 -11.23
C CYS A 528 -2.70 -15.46 -10.56
N ARG A 529 -2.75 -16.65 -11.17
CA ARG A 529 -3.41 -17.83 -10.66
C ARG A 529 -2.40 -18.94 -10.47
N ILE A 530 -2.40 -19.52 -9.28
CA ILE A 530 -1.48 -20.59 -8.87
C ILE A 530 -2.34 -21.80 -8.54
N TRP A 531 -2.13 -22.87 -9.30
CA TRP A 531 -2.82 -24.13 -9.15
C TRP A 531 -1.83 -25.21 -8.74
N VAL A 532 -2.11 -25.93 -7.66
CA VAL A 532 -1.27 -27.04 -7.17
C VAL A 532 -2.18 -28.22 -6.91
N ARG A 533 -1.86 -29.38 -7.49
CA ARG A 533 -2.65 -30.60 -7.38
C ARG A 533 -1.77 -31.79 -7.02
N TYR A 534 -2.22 -32.57 -6.05
CA TYR A 534 -1.69 -33.87 -5.71
C TYR A 534 -2.73 -34.91 -6.06
N GLU A 535 -2.35 -35.85 -6.93
CA GLU A 535 -3.22 -36.95 -7.33
C GLU A 535 -2.43 -38.26 -7.37
N ASN A 536 -2.79 -39.21 -6.52
CA ASN A 536 -2.26 -40.58 -6.53
C ASN A 536 -0.72 -40.71 -6.52
N GLY A 537 -0.01 -39.79 -5.86
CA GLY A 537 1.46 -39.76 -5.82
C GLY A 537 2.09 -38.93 -6.95
N ILE A 538 1.31 -38.12 -7.65
CA ILE A 538 1.81 -37.17 -8.65
C ILE A 538 1.49 -35.77 -8.14
N LEU A 539 2.53 -34.94 -8.00
CA LEU A 539 2.39 -33.52 -7.73
C LEU A 539 2.46 -32.76 -9.05
N SER A 540 1.47 -31.93 -9.32
CA SER A 540 1.44 -31.03 -10.48
C SER A 540 1.21 -29.59 -10.04
N ALA A 541 1.83 -28.64 -10.73
CA ALA A 541 1.58 -27.22 -10.51
C ALA A 541 1.49 -26.46 -11.82
N LYS A 542 0.61 -25.47 -11.84
CA LYS A 542 0.45 -24.49 -12.92
C LYS A 542 0.43 -23.09 -12.35
N ALA A 543 1.07 -22.16 -13.04
CA ALA A 543 0.96 -20.74 -12.72
C ALA A 543 0.83 -19.93 -14.00
N TRP A 544 -0.16 -19.03 -14.05
CA TRP A 544 -0.43 -18.19 -15.22
C TRP A 544 -1.05 -16.87 -14.79
N THR A 545 -1.05 -15.90 -15.68
CA THR A 545 -1.71 -14.60 -15.46
C THR A 545 -2.56 -14.23 -16.66
N VAL A 546 -3.59 -13.41 -16.43
CA VAL A 546 -4.35 -12.74 -17.50
C VAL A 546 -3.65 -11.48 -18.02
N THR A 547 -2.63 -10.99 -17.32
CA THR A 547 -1.87 -9.79 -17.70
C THR A 547 -0.92 -10.12 -18.86
N GLU A 548 -1.06 -9.39 -19.96
CA GLU A 548 -0.10 -9.49 -21.06
C GLU A 548 1.23 -8.82 -20.69
N PRO A 549 2.37 -9.48 -20.93
CA PRO A 549 3.69 -8.93 -20.69
C PRO A 549 4.02 -7.87 -21.72
N THR A 550 4.86 -6.94 -21.29
CA THR A 550 5.39 -5.88 -22.12
C THR A 550 6.27 -6.43 -23.25
N VAL A 551 6.52 -5.60 -24.27
CA VAL A 551 7.42 -5.96 -25.38
C VAL A 551 8.80 -6.40 -24.88
N VAL A 552 9.36 -5.66 -23.94
CA VAL A 552 10.66 -5.97 -23.30
C VAL A 552 10.64 -7.35 -22.64
N GLN A 553 9.57 -7.65 -21.90
CA GLN A 553 9.40 -8.94 -21.24
C GLN A 553 9.23 -10.10 -22.24
N GLN A 554 8.63 -9.86 -23.41
CA GLN A 554 8.51 -10.85 -24.48
C GLN A 554 9.86 -11.15 -25.13
N GLU A 555 10.69 -10.13 -25.34
CA GLU A 555 12.03 -10.26 -25.93
C GLU A 555 13.02 -11.02 -25.03
N ARG A 556 12.80 -11.03 -23.72
CA ARG A 556 13.62 -11.80 -22.75
C ARG A 556 13.46 -13.32 -22.89
N GLY A 557 12.39 -13.80 -23.52
CA GLY A 557 12.15 -15.23 -23.75
C GLY A 557 11.78 -16.02 -22.49
N TYR A 558 11.32 -15.37 -21.42
CA TYR A 558 10.80 -16.05 -20.24
C TYR A 558 9.54 -16.88 -20.56
N ALA A 559 9.28 -17.91 -19.77
CA ALA A 559 8.04 -18.66 -19.90
C ALA A 559 6.83 -17.75 -19.59
N ARG A 560 5.75 -17.85 -20.38
CA ARG A 560 4.49 -17.12 -20.18
C ARG A 560 3.62 -17.71 -19.06
N GLY A 561 3.93 -18.93 -18.66
CA GLY A 561 3.24 -19.69 -17.64
C GLY A 561 4.08 -20.90 -17.27
N VAL A 562 3.76 -21.51 -16.16
CA VAL A 562 4.50 -22.64 -15.60
C VAL A 562 3.62 -23.88 -15.64
N GLU A 563 4.20 -25.00 -16.04
CA GLU A 563 3.61 -26.34 -15.89
C GLU A 563 4.72 -27.29 -15.46
N LEU A 564 4.54 -27.87 -14.27
CA LEU A 564 5.49 -28.74 -13.61
C LEU A 564 4.79 -29.97 -13.07
N THR A 565 5.48 -31.10 -13.12
CA THR A 565 5.02 -32.37 -12.54
C THR A 565 6.20 -33.10 -11.92
N ALA A 566 5.97 -33.78 -10.80
CA ALA A 566 6.93 -34.69 -10.16
C ALA A 566 6.20 -35.92 -9.60
N GLU A 567 6.83 -37.08 -9.73
CA GLU A 567 6.42 -38.27 -8.97
C GLU A 567 6.86 -38.11 -7.51
N VAL A 568 5.91 -38.29 -6.60
CA VAL A 568 6.12 -38.19 -5.16
C VAL A 568 5.58 -39.45 -4.47
N GLY A 569 6.17 -39.81 -3.32
CA GLY A 569 5.70 -40.96 -2.57
C GLY A 569 4.24 -40.80 -2.12
N ARG A 570 3.47 -41.90 -2.18
CA ARG A 570 2.11 -41.92 -1.63
C ARG A 570 2.15 -41.60 -0.13
N ARG A 571 1.41 -40.57 0.28
CA ARG A 571 1.19 -40.26 1.70
C ARG A 571 -0.13 -40.87 2.16
N GLU A 572 -0.08 -42.11 2.64
CA GLU A 572 -1.28 -42.86 3.04
C GLU A 572 -1.75 -42.57 4.48
N ASN A 573 -0.94 -41.88 5.30
CA ASN A 573 -1.16 -41.67 6.75
C ASN A 573 -1.11 -40.21 7.23
N ALA A 574 -1.39 -39.22 6.38
CA ALA A 574 -1.30 -37.81 6.77
C ALA A 574 -2.60 -37.34 7.46
N GLU A 575 -2.72 -37.59 8.78
CA GLU A 575 -3.91 -37.26 9.60
C GLU A 575 -4.21 -35.76 9.69
N ASN A 576 -3.21 -34.90 9.44
CA ASN A 576 -3.30 -33.44 9.48
C ASN A 576 -3.07 -32.81 8.11
N THR A 577 -3.46 -33.51 7.04
CA THR A 577 -3.34 -33.02 5.65
C THR A 577 -4.13 -31.73 5.46
N GLY A 578 -3.42 -30.64 5.16
CA GLY A 578 -4.02 -29.34 4.92
C GLY A 578 -3.20 -28.47 3.96
N LEU A 579 -3.52 -27.18 4.01
CA LEU A 579 -2.90 -26.10 3.24
C LEU A 579 -1.83 -25.41 4.09
N LEU A 580 -0.72 -25.04 3.44
CA LEU A 580 0.27 -24.12 3.95
C LEU A 580 0.59 -23.09 2.87
N ILE A 581 0.43 -21.81 3.18
CA ILE A 581 0.96 -20.70 2.38
C ILE A 581 2.02 -19.99 3.23
N TRP A 582 3.24 -19.82 2.70
CA TRP A 582 4.34 -19.21 3.45
C TRP A 582 5.05 -18.15 2.61
N HIS A 583 4.98 -16.90 3.05
CA HIS A 583 5.53 -15.73 2.37
C HIS A 583 6.73 -15.17 3.14
N THR A 584 7.87 -14.98 2.48
CA THR A 584 9.11 -14.49 3.11
C THR A 584 9.53 -13.09 2.66
N GLY A 585 8.74 -12.47 1.78
CA GLY A 585 9.02 -11.14 1.23
C GLY A 585 8.93 -10.04 2.28
N SER A 586 9.86 -9.09 2.20
CA SER A 586 9.78 -7.81 2.90
C SER A 586 8.54 -7.01 2.49
N LEU A 587 8.16 -6.00 3.28
CA LEU A 587 7.03 -5.13 2.95
C LEU A 587 7.37 -4.02 1.96
N GLY A 588 8.63 -3.57 1.93
CA GLY A 588 9.08 -2.45 1.09
C GLY A 588 8.72 -1.08 1.68
N THR A 589 8.80 -0.04 0.86
CA THR A 589 8.35 1.31 1.21
C THR A 589 6.84 1.33 1.46
N GLU A 590 6.36 2.24 2.30
CA GLU A 590 4.94 2.38 2.66
C GLU A 590 4.32 1.10 3.29
N ASN A 591 5.15 0.13 3.68
CA ASN A 591 4.75 -1.16 4.26
C ASN A 591 3.90 -2.06 3.34
N TRP A 592 3.86 -1.82 2.01
CA TRP A 592 3.13 -2.70 1.10
C TRP A 592 3.77 -2.91 -0.29
N ARG A 593 4.75 -2.10 -0.74
CA ARG A 593 5.24 -2.16 -2.15
C ARG A 593 5.99 -3.44 -2.58
N ASN A 594 6.25 -4.34 -1.65
CA ASN A 594 6.84 -5.66 -1.92
C ASN A 594 5.88 -6.80 -1.54
N THR A 595 4.59 -6.50 -1.30
CA THR A 595 3.61 -7.50 -0.87
C THR A 595 3.04 -8.33 -2.00
N THR A 596 2.38 -9.43 -1.62
CA THR A 596 1.52 -10.20 -2.52
C THR A 596 0.14 -10.25 -1.91
N MET A 597 -0.83 -9.63 -2.59
CA MET A 597 -2.23 -9.67 -2.23
C MET A 597 -2.82 -11.01 -2.68
N LEU A 598 -3.59 -11.66 -1.80
CA LEU A 598 -4.30 -12.90 -2.06
C LEU A 598 -5.80 -12.56 -2.12
N HIS A 599 -6.43 -12.82 -3.26
CA HIS A 599 -7.85 -12.52 -3.48
C HIS A 599 -8.77 -13.66 -3.08
N GLY A 600 -8.23 -14.88 -3.07
CA GLY A 600 -8.98 -16.03 -2.60
C GLY A 600 -8.24 -17.33 -2.80
N VAL A 601 -8.68 -18.34 -2.06
CA VAL A 601 -8.17 -19.69 -2.15
C VAL A 601 -9.35 -20.67 -2.22
N SER A 602 -9.28 -21.60 -3.16
CA SER A 602 -10.15 -22.76 -3.22
C SER A 602 -9.33 -24.02 -2.94
N ILE A 603 -9.85 -24.87 -2.07
CA ILE A 603 -9.28 -26.18 -1.73
C ILE A 603 -10.32 -27.23 -2.08
N LEU A 604 -9.96 -28.22 -2.90
CA LEU A 604 -10.80 -29.35 -3.28
C LEU A 604 -10.15 -30.67 -2.85
N TYR A 605 -10.93 -31.54 -2.22
CA TYR A 605 -10.55 -32.89 -1.81
C TYR A 605 -11.36 -33.92 -2.61
N PHE A 606 -10.70 -34.88 -3.28
CA PHE A 606 -11.39 -35.82 -4.20
C PHE A 606 -10.75 -37.21 -4.29
#